data_AF-A0A1A0HCA9-F1
#
_entry.id   AF-A0A1A0HCA9-F1
#
_cell.length_a   1.000
_cell.length_b   1.000
_cell.length_c   1.000
_cell.angle_alpha   90.00
_cell.angle_beta   90.00
_cell.angle_gamma   90.00
#
_symmetry.space_group_name_H-M   'P 1'
#
loop_
_entity.id
_entity.type
_entity.pdbx_description
1 polymer ?
#
loop_
_entity_poly.entity_id
_entity_poly.type
_entity_poly.pdbx_seq_one_letter_code
_entity_poly.pdbx_strand_id
1 'polypeptide(L)'
;NTLELFAFGGCSAYGRNRARFIELSEKSKRKLVMLSVLSVMNSNVGNSVAFEEVLRVVHPLVTDFDALEQVVILMVDCQAVSVRIDEEKKALRVMDTPVLRDAYNEGLYKLRVLGNDDLLAMPVGRARDILRKW
;
A
#
# COMPACT_ATOMS: atom_id res chain seq x y z
N ASN A 1 -8.74 12.76 -1.12
CA ASN A 1 -7.62 12.71 -2.08
C ASN A 1 -6.37 12.01 -1.54
N THR A 2 -5.56 12.58 -0.63
CA THR A 2 -4.33 11.89 -0.19
C THR A 2 -4.60 10.58 0.56
N LEU A 3 -5.64 10.49 1.39
CA LEU A 3 -6.03 9.21 2.01
C LEU A 3 -6.38 8.14 0.96
N GLU A 4 -7.11 8.52 -0.08
CA GLU A 4 -7.48 7.62 -1.20
C GLU A 4 -6.25 7.18 -2.00
N LEU A 5 -5.21 8.02 -2.11
CA LEU A 5 -3.95 7.64 -2.72
C LEU A 5 -3.29 6.47 -1.96
N PHE A 6 -3.30 6.51 -0.62
CA PHE A 6 -2.74 5.42 0.18
C PHE A 6 -3.63 4.19 0.19
N ALA A 7 -4.96 4.36 0.21
CA ALA A 7 -5.91 3.25 0.15
C ALA A 7 -5.90 2.57 -1.23
N PHE A 8 -6.26 3.30 -2.29
CA PHE A 8 -6.56 2.72 -3.62
C PHE A 8 -5.54 3.07 -4.69
N GLY A 9 -4.70 4.08 -4.46
CA GLY A 9 -3.75 4.59 -5.44
C GLY A 9 -2.39 3.87 -5.39
N GLY A 10 -1.34 4.60 -5.75
CA GLY A 10 0.03 4.10 -5.72
C GLY A 10 1.01 5.16 -6.21
N CYS A 11 2.28 4.80 -6.32
CA CYS A 11 3.34 5.74 -6.73
C CYS A 11 3.06 6.38 -8.10
N SER A 12 2.60 5.59 -9.08
CA SER A 12 2.22 6.09 -10.41
C SER A 12 1.08 7.13 -10.37
N ALA A 13 0.10 6.95 -9.48
CA ALA A 13 -1.00 7.91 -9.32
C ALA A 13 -0.50 9.23 -8.71
N TYR A 14 0.38 9.14 -7.71
CA TYR A 14 1.03 10.30 -7.09
C TYR A 14 1.90 11.07 -8.09
N GLY A 15 2.72 10.36 -8.88
CA GLY A 15 3.60 10.95 -9.88
C GLY A 15 2.84 11.72 -10.96
N ARG A 16 1.74 11.15 -11.48
CA ARG A 16 0.93 11.78 -12.53
C ARG A 16 0.15 13.01 -12.07
N ASN A 17 -0.28 13.04 -10.81
CA ASN A 17 -1.20 14.08 -10.30
C ASN A 17 -0.69 14.73 -9.01
N ARG A 18 0.61 15.00 -8.89
CA ARG A 18 1.22 15.51 -7.65
C ARG A 18 0.51 16.75 -7.09
N ALA A 19 0.07 17.67 -7.96
CA ALA A 19 -0.65 18.88 -7.57
C ALA A 19 -2.03 18.64 -6.92
N ARG A 20 -2.62 17.43 -7.07
CA ARG A 20 -3.92 17.06 -6.47
C ARG A 20 -3.79 16.45 -5.07
N PHE A 21 -2.57 16.22 -4.61
CA PHE A 21 -2.27 15.59 -3.33
C PHE A 21 -1.47 16.55 -2.46
N ILE A 22 -1.61 16.39 -1.15
CA ILE A 22 -0.69 17.01 -0.18
C ILE A 22 0.73 16.51 -0.49
N GLU A 23 1.70 17.40 -0.44
CA GLU A 23 3.10 17.05 -0.61
C GLU A 23 3.53 16.02 0.45
N LEU A 24 3.97 14.87 -0.03
CA LEU A 24 4.37 13.78 0.85
C LEU A 24 5.78 14.00 1.39
N SER A 25 5.93 13.87 2.71
CA SER A 25 7.24 13.72 3.34
C SER A 25 7.94 12.43 2.88
N GLU A 26 9.26 12.35 3.05
CA GLU A 26 10.03 11.15 2.69
C GLU A 26 9.51 9.88 3.38
N LYS A 27 9.10 9.98 4.64
CA LYS A 27 8.49 8.88 5.37
C LYS A 27 7.19 8.41 4.70
N SER A 28 6.34 9.35 4.27
CA SER A 28 5.08 9.05 3.58
C SER A 28 5.29 8.49 2.18
N LYS A 29 6.31 8.97 1.44
CA LYS A 29 6.71 8.40 0.14
C LYS A 29 7.15 6.95 0.28
N ARG A 30 8.03 6.64 1.25
CA ARG A 30 8.45 5.25 1.54
C ARG A 30 7.27 4.36 1.86
N LYS A 31 6.33 4.84 2.69
CA LYS A 31 5.10 4.10 2.98
C LYS A 31 4.28 3.85 1.71
N LEU A 32 4.13 4.84 0.83
CA LEU A 32 3.38 4.68 -0.43
C LEU A 32 4.05 3.65 -1.35
N VAL A 33 5.38 3.63 -1.41
CA VAL A 33 6.15 2.62 -2.14
C VAL A 33 5.86 1.23 -1.56
N MET A 34 6.01 1.04 -0.25
CA MET A 34 5.76 -0.26 0.40
C MET A 34 4.34 -0.75 0.15
N LEU A 35 3.32 0.13 0.23
CA LEU A 35 1.94 -0.25 -0.07
C LEU A 35 1.74 -0.60 -1.55
N SER A 36 2.43 0.10 -2.46
CA SER A 36 2.36 -0.19 -3.90
C SER A 36 3.00 -1.55 -4.22
N VAL A 37 4.14 -1.87 -3.59
CA VAL A 37 4.76 -3.20 -3.66
C VAL A 37 3.82 -4.26 -3.08
N LEU A 38 3.25 -4.00 -1.90
CA LEU A 38 2.35 -4.94 -1.23
C LEU A 38 1.13 -5.30 -2.10
N SER A 39 0.53 -4.32 -2.78
CA SER A 39 -0.55 -4.59 -3.75
C SER A 39 -0.15 -5.56 -4.86
N VAL A 40 1.07 -5.42 -5.39
CA VAL A 40 1.58 -6.31 -6.44
C VAL A 40 1.79 -7.71 -5.86
N MET A 41 2.39 -7.82 -4.67
CA MET A 41 2.65 -9.11 -4.03
C MET A 41 1.36 -9.85 -3.67
N ASN A 42 0.37 -9.16 -3.11
CA ASN A 42 -0.92 -9.75 -2.76
C ASN A 42 -1.63 -10.35 -3.98
N SER A 43 -1.44 -9.77 -5.16
CA SER A 43 -2.04 -10.27 -6.41
C SER A 43 -1.26 -11.44 -7.01
N ASN A 44 -0.07 -11.76 -6.50
CA ASN A 44 0.86 -12.73 -7.08
C ASN A 44 1.32 -13.79 -6.08
N VAL A 45 0.60 -14.01 -4.97
CA VAL A 45 0.91 -15.07 -4.01
C VAL A 45 0.97 -16.44 -4.72
N GLY A 46 2.08 -17.15 -4.52
CA GLY A 46 2.39 -18.43 -5.18
C GLY A 46 3.10 -18.29 -6.54
N ASN A 47 3.13 -17.10 -7.13
CA ASN A 47 3.72 -16.82 -8.43
C ASN A 47 5.08 -16.11 -8.32
N SER A 48 5.79 -16.06 -9.44
CA SER A 48 6.99 -15.24 -9.61
C SER A 48 6.68 -13.97 -10.38
N VAL A 49 7.20 -12.84 -9.92
CA VAL A 49 7.03 -11.51 -10.52
C VAL A 49 8.40 -10.95 -10.89
N ALA A 50 8.57 -10.47 -12.12
CA ALA A 50 9.82 -9.83 -12.52
C ALA A 50 10.02 -8.50 -11.78
N PHE A 51 11.26 -8.17 -11.39
CA PHE A 51 11.53 -6.91 -10.71
C PHE A 51 11.11 -5.70 -11.58
N GLU A 52 11.27 -5.78 -12.91
CA GLU A 52 10.84 -4.73 -13.84
C GLU A 52 9.35 -4.41 -13.72
N GLU A 53 8.51 -5.41 -13.47
CA GLU A 53 7.07 -5.22 -13.32
C GLU A 53 6.75 -4.46 -12.03
N VAL A 54 7.41 -4.82 -10.94
CA VAL A 54 7.26 -4.11 -9.66
C VAL A 54 7.77 -2.69 -9.78
N LEU A 55 8.92 -2.50 -10.44
CA LEU A 55 9.58 -1.21 -10.62
C LEU A 55 8.70 -0.21 -11.39
N ARG A 56 7.94 -0.68 -12.39
CA ARG A 56 6.94 0.13 -13.11
C ARG A 56 5.83 0.65 -12.20
N VAL A 57 5.45 -0.09 -11.17
CA VAL A 57 4.37 0.29 -10.24
C VAL A 57 4.85 1.34 -9.23
N VAL A 58 6.10 1.24 -8.79
CA VAL A 58 6.71 2.15 -7.80
C VAL A 58 7.33 3.41 -8.41
N HIS A 59 7.51 3.45 -9.74
CA HIS A 59 7.94 4.65 -10.45
C HIS A 59 6.91 5.80 -10.28
N PRO A 60 7.34 7.07 -10.10
CA PRO A 60 8.71 7.59 -10.14
C PRO A 60 9.44 7.63 -8.80
N LEU A 61 8.89 7.04 -7.73
CA LEU A 61 9.47 7.17 -6.39
C LEU A 61 10.67 6.24 -6.16
N VAL A 62 10.75 5.14 -6.93
CA VAL A 62 11.90 4.23 -6.99
C VAL A 62 12.21 3.99 -8.47
N THR A 63 13.48 4.08 -8.84
CA THR A 63 13.92 4.10 -10.24
C THR A 63 14.86 2.97 -10.61
N ASP A 64 15.49 2.34 -9.63
CA ASP A 64 16.53 1.33 -9.82
C ASP A 64 16.25 0.07 -8.99
N PHE A 65 16.88 -1.02 -9.41
CA PHE A 65 16.69 -2.35 -8.82
C PHE A 65 17.18 -2.40 -7.38
N ASP A 66 18.35 -1.81 -7.11
CA ASP A 66 18.97 -1.86 -5.79
C ASP A 66 18.07 -1.17 -4.75
N ALA A 67 17.52 0.00 -5.07
CA ALA A 67 16.57 0.69 -4.20
C ALA A 67 15.27 -0.12 -3.99
N LEU A 68 14.77 -0.79 -5.03
CA LEU A 68 13.59 -1.65 -4.90
C LEU A 68 13.88 -2.89 -4.04
N GLU A 69 15.03 -3.53 -4.23
CA GLU A 69 15.48 -4.67 -3.45
C GLU A 69 15.59 -4.31 -1.97
N GLN A 70 16.19 -3.17 -1.63
CA GLN A 70 16.25 -2.69 -0.25
C GLN A 70 14.87 -2.49 0.38
N VAL A 71 13.89 -2.02 -0.39
CA VAL A 71 12.49 -1.92 0.08
C VAL A 71 11.91 -3.30 0.33
N VAL A 72 12.15 -4.26 -0.56
CA VAL A 72 11.64 -5.64 -0.42
C VAL A 72 12.27 -6.33 0.80
N ILE A 73 13.59 -6.20 0.99
CA ILE A 73 14.31 -6.70 2.19
C ILE A 73 13.68 -6.12 3.46
N LEU A 74 13.49 -4.80 3.51
CA LEU A 74 12.85 -4.15 4.66
C LEU A 74 11.42 -4.67 4.91
N MET A 75 10.66 -4.95 3.85
CA MET A 75 9.31 -5.50 3.98
C MET A 75 9.33 -6.95 4.50
N VAL A 76 10.31 -7.76 4.12
CA VAL A 76 10.53 -9.11 4.68
C VAL A 76 10.92 -9.03 6.15
N ASP A 77 11.86 -8.15 6.52
CA ASP A 77 12.29 -7.94 7.90
C ASP A 77 11.14 -7.50 8.81
N CYS A 78 10.26 -6.65 8.28
CA CYS A 78 9.03 -6.21 8.95
C CYS A 78 7.90 -7.25 8.90
N GLN A 79 8.15 -8.44 8.36
CA GLN A 79 7.17 -9.53 8.17
C GLN A 79 5.91 -9.10 7.40
N ALA A 80 6.01 -8.09 6.54
CA ALA A 80 4.91 -7.61 5.72
C ALA A 80 4.64 -8.52 4.52
N VAL A 81 5.69 -9.17 4.01
CA VAL A 81 5.66 -10.12 2.89
C VAL A 81 6.63 -11.27 3.15
N SER A 82 6.35 -12.43 2.57
CA SER A 82 7.27 -13.56 2.48
C SER A 82 7.60 -13.80 1.01
N VAL A 83 8.84 -13.47 0.62
CA VAL A 83 9.30 -13.59 -0.76
C VAL A 83 10.67 -14.28 -0.82
N ARG A 84 10.97 -14.90 -1.96
CA ARG A 84 12.32 -15.37 -2.32
C ARG A 84 12.81 -14.60 -3.53
N ILE A 85 14.03 -14.10 -3.44
CA ILE A 85 14.69 -13.37 -4.52
C ILE A 85 15.44 -14.39 -5.40
N ASP A 86 15.17 -14.38 -6.70
CA ASP A 86 15.90 -15.11 -7.73
C ASP A 86 16.76 -14.09 -8.49
N GLU A 87 18.03 -13.97 -8.11
CA GLU A 87 18.97 -13.00 -8.69
C GLU A 87 19.27 -13.27 -10.17
N GLU A 88 19.35 -14.56 -10.57
CA GLU A 88 19.66 -14.96 -11.94
C GLU A 88 18.56 -14.49 -12.89
N LYS A 89 17.29 -14.68 -12.50
CA LYS A 89 16.13 -14.29 -13.30
C LYS A 89 15.63 -12.87 -13.00
N LYS A 90 16.24 -12.17 -12.04
CA LYS A 90 15.75 -10.89 -11.51
C LYS A 90 14.25 -10.93 -11.22
N ALA A 91 13.83 -11.93 -10.45
CA ALA A 91 12.43 -12.15 -10.12
C ALA A 91 12.21 -12.38 -8.63
N LEU A 92 11.02 -12.06 -8.17
CA LEU A 92 10.54 -12.26 -6.80
C LEU A 92 9.50 -13.37 -6.81
N ARG A 93 9.78 -14.49 -6.14
CA ARG A 93 8.77 -15.51 -5.88
C ARG A 93 8.02 -15.18 -4.61
N VAL A 94 6.73 -14.88 -4.73
CA VAL A 94 5.88 -14.53 -3.60
C VAL A 94 5.38 -15.81 -2.95
N MET A 95 5.78 -16.05 -1.70
CA MET A 95 5.37 -17.23 -0.94
C MET A 95 4.08 -16.95 -0.18
N ASP A 96 4.01 -15.80 0.49
CA ASP A 96 2.86 -15.38 1.29
C ASP A 96 2.87 -13.86 1.52
N THR A 97 1.71 -13.29 1.84
CA THR A 97 1.53 -11.88 2.18
C THR A 97 0.59 -11.76 3.38
N PRO A 98 1.12 -11.79 4.62
CA PRO A 98 0.29 -11.80 5.83
C PRO A 98 -0.43 -10.46 6.07
N VAL A 99 0.01 -9.40 5.38
CA VAL A 99 -0.58 -8.07 5.47
C VAL A 99 -1.35 -7.76 4.19
N LEU A 100 -2.64 -7.48 4.34
CA LEU A 100 -3.43 -6.94 3.24
C LEU A 100 -3.34 -5.41 3.25
N ARG A 101 -2.99 -4.82 2.11
CA ARG A 101 -3.16 -3.37 1.91
C ARG A 101 -4.62 -2.98 2.11
N ASP A 102 -5.49 -3.82 1.56
CA ASP A 102 -6.93 -3.65 1.61
C ASP A 102 -7.52 -4.75 2.49
N ALA A 103 -7.73 -4.49 3.78
CA ALA A 103 -8.67 -5.26 4.60
C ALA A 103 -10.13 -4.94 4.21
N TYR A 104 -10.35 -4.54 2.95
CA TYR A 104 -11.62 -4.08 2.41
C TYR A 104 -12.35 -5.26 1.81
N ASN A 105 -13.43 -5.67 2.46
CA ASN A 105 -14.37 -6.65 1.96
C ASN A 105 -15.45 -5.92 1.13
N GLU A 106 -15.46 -6.10 -0.19
CA GLU A 106 -16.47 -5.50 -1.09
C GLU A 106 -17.92 -5.85 -0.73
N GLY A 107 -18.14 -6.97 -0.03
CA GLY A 107 -19.46 -7.35 0.48
C GLY A 107 -19.89 -6.59 1.73
N LEU A 108 -18.95 -6.04 2.50
CA LEU A 108 -19.22 -5.27 3.74
C LEU A 108 -19.14 -3.75 3.52
N TYR A 109 -18.40 -3.31 2.51
CA TYR A 109 -18.15 -1.90 2.28
C TYR A 109 -18.45 -1.56 0.81
N LYS A 110 -19.30 -0.56 0.58
CA LYS A 110 -19.50 0.09 -0.72
C LYS A 110 -18.86 1.46 -0.68
N LEU A 111 -18.14 1.81 -1.74
CA LEU A 111 -17.50 3.11 -1.93
C LEU A 111 -18.59 4.19 -1.94
N ARG A 112 -18.69 4.95 -0.85
CA ARG A 112 -19.64 6.06 -0.71
C ARG A 112 -18.84 7.36 -0.69
N VAL A 113 -19.12 8.24 -1.64
CA VAL A 113 -18.61 9.61 -1.62
C VAL A 113 -19.28 10.32 -0.44
N LEU A 114 -18.50 10.72 0.56
CA LEU A 114 -18.99 11.41 1.74
C LEU A 114 -19.40 12.84 1.37
N GLY A 115 -20.64 13.21 1.68
CA GLY A 115 -21.12 14.58 1.56
C GLY A 115 -20.73 15.43 2.78
N ASN A 116 -20.93 16.75 2.70
CA ASN A 116 -20.72 17.65 3.86
C ASN A 116 -21.57 17.25 5.07
N ASP A 117 -22.71 16.59 4.85
CA ASP A 117 -23.60 16.11 5.90
C ASP A 117 -23.05 14.87 6.63
N ASP A 118 -22.14 14.11 6.01
CA ASP A 118 -21.49 12.94 6.62
C ASP A 118 -20.28 13.34 7.50
N LEU A 119 -19.86 14.61 7.43
CA LEU A 119 -18.76 15.17 8.25
C LEU A 119 -19.24 15.68 9.61
N LEU A 120 -20.55 15.73 9.86
CA LEU A 120 -21.12 16.23 11.10
C LEU A 120 -21.58 15.07 12.00
N ALA A 121 -20.99 15.06 13.19
CA ALA A 121 -21.30 14.22 14.34
C ALA A 121 -20.77 12.77 14.30
N MET A 122 -19.51 12.61 14.69
CA MET A 122 -19.14 11.46 15.51
C MET A 122 -19.60 11.78 16.95
N PRO A 123 -20.67 11.18 17.49
CA PRO A 123 -21.12 11.49 18.83
C PRO A 123 -20.11 10.89 19.79
N VAL A 124 -19.35 11.74 20.48
CA VAL A 124 -18.30 11.37 21.45
C VAL A 124 -18.81 10.36 22.50
N GLY A 125 -20.12 10.33 22.76
CA GLY A 125 -20.76 9.33 23.63
C GLY A 125 -20.54 7.88 23.20
N ARG A 126 -20.56 7.57 21.89
CA ARG A 126 -20.45 6.18 21.39
C ARG A 126 -19.03 5.63 21.51
N ALA A 127 -18.01 6.48 21.37
CA ALA A 127 -16.61 6.09 21.54
C ALA A 127 -16.30 5.76 23.02
N ARG A 128 -16.94 6.47 23.95
CA ARG A 128 -16.76 6.24 25.41
C ARG A 128 -17.29 4.88 25.86
N ASP A 129 -18.39 4.42 25.27
CA ASP A 129 -19.00 3.13 25.65
C ASP A 129 -18.25 1.93 25.08
N ILE A 130 -17.56 2.09 23.94
CA ILE A 130 -16.70 1.06 23.35
C ILE A 130 -15.41 0.90 24.17
N LEU A 131 -14.82 2.01 24.63
CA LEU A 131 -13.60 2.01 25.45
C LEU A 131 -13.82 1.46 26.88
N ARG A 132 -15.05 1.35 27.36
CA ARG A 132 -15.38 0.77 28.68
C ARG A 132 -15.59 -0.75 28.66
N LYS A 133 -15.68 -1.36 27.48
CA LYS A 133 -15.86 -2.81 27.31
C LYS A 133 -14.54 -3.57 27.10
N TRP A 134 -13.44 -2.84 27.03
CA TRP A 134 -12.06 -3.34 27.06
C TRP A 134 -11.45 -2.96 28.41
#